data_AF-A0A2G9NYE6-F1
#
_entry.id   AF-A0A2G9NYE6-F1
#
_cell.length_a   1.000
_cell.length_b   1.000
_cell.length_c   1.000
_cell.angle_alpha   90.00
_cell.angle_beta   90.00
_cell.angle_gamma   90.00
#
_symmetry.space_group_name_H-M   'P 1'
#
loop_
_entity.id
_entity.type
_entity.pdbx_description
1 polymer ?
#
loop_
_entity_poly.entity_id
_entity_poly.type
_entity_poly.pdbx_seq_one_letter_code
_entity_poly.pdbx_strand_id
1 'polypeptide(L)'
;KLEPIEVIKKIKEMILDEPWCIRYSLRIIPIQKVTETKIESIDDGITDLIKLISGEESYRISIEKRNSDISSQELISRIAKKIKNKVSLEFPDKVVLIEVLGNKTGIAI
;
A
#
# COMPACT_ATOMS: atom_id res chain seq x y z
N LYS A 1 -13.75 -12.31 8.64
CA LYS A 1 -13.01 -11.47 7.66
C LYS A 1 -11.52 -11.74 7.90
N LEU A 2 -10.68 -11.82 6.86
CA LEU A 2 -9.24 -12.04 7.04
C LEU A 2 -8.54 -10.70 7.30
N GLU A 3 -7.68 -10.65 8.32
CA GLU A 3 -6.84 -9.49 8.59
C GLU A 3 -5.53 -9.59 7.78
N PRO A 4 -5.27 -8.69 6.81
CA PRO A 4 -4.17 -8.84 5.84
C PRO A 4 -2.79 -9.00 6.49
N ILE A 5 -2.52 -8.27 7.57
CA ILE A 5 -1.23 -8.32 8.27
C ILE A 5 -1.02 -9.66 8.97
N GLU A 6 -2.08 -10.23 9.56
CA GLU A 6 -2.00 -11.56 10.19
C GLU A 6 -1.81 -12.66 9.14
N VAL A 7 -2.45 -12.53 7.99
CA VAL A 7 -2.27 -13.45 6.86
C VAL A 7 -0.81 -13.47 6.39
N ILE A 8 -0.17 -12.31 6.27
CA ILE A 8 1.25 -12.24 5.89
C ILE A 8 2.16 -12.90 6.94
N LYS A 9 1.87 -12.75 8.23
CA LYS A 9 2.64 -13.43 9.29
C LYS A 9 2.59 -14.95 9.12
N LYS A 10 1.41 -15.52 8.87
CA LYS A 10 1.24 -16.96 8.62
C LYS A 10 1.92 -17.42 7.33
N ILE A 11 1.82 -16.62 6.26
CA ILE A 11 2.53 -16.90 5.01
C ILE A 11 4.05 -16.90 5.26
N LYS A 12 4.57 -15.99 6.08
CA LYS A 12 5.99 -15.98 6.45
C LYS A 12 6.42 -17.27 7.16
N GLU A 13 5.59 -17.79 8.06
CA GLU A 13 5.80 -19.09 8.70
C GLU A 13 5.80 -20.22 7.65
N MET A 14 4.82 -20.24 6.75
CA MET A 14 4.76 -21.22 5.65
C MET A 14 5.97 -21.16 4.70
N ILE A 15 6.57 -19.99 4.47
CA ILE A 15 7.78 -19.87 3.65
C ILE A 15 8.97 -20.55 4.34
N LEU A 16 9.03 -20.51 5.67
CA LEU A 16 10.10 -21.14 6.45
C LEU A 16 9.89 -22.66 6.57
N ASP A 17 8.64 -23.10 6.78
CA ASP A 17 8.32 -24.51 7.03
C ASP A 17 8.07 -25.31 5.75
N GLU A 18 7.33 -24.73 4.80
CA GLU A 18 6.85 -25.39 3.56
C GLU A 18 6.99 -24.50 2.32
N PRO A 19 8.22 -24.07 1.93
CA PRO A 19 8.44 -23.11 0.85
C PRO A 19 7.86 -23.55 -0.50
N TRP A 20 7.71 -24.87 -0.73
CA TRP A 20 7.12 -25.40 -1.96
C TRP A 20 5.66 -24.99 -2.16
N CYS A 21 4.92 -24.68 -1.08
CA CYS A 21 3.51 -24.25 -1.15
C CYS A 21 3.34 -22.87 -1.80
N ILE A 22 4.38 -22.02 -1.76
CA ILE A 22 4.33 -20.61 -2.20
C ILE A 22 5.37 -20.34 -3.31
N ARG A 23 6.02 -21.39 -3.84
CA ARG A 23 7.16 -21.31 -4.77
C ARG A 23 6.95 -20.53 -6.07
N TYR A 24 5.69 -20.25 -6.45
CA TYR A 24 5.36 -19.47 -7.65
C TYR A 24 5.06 -18.00 -7.36
N SER A 25 5.01 -17.60 -6.08
CA SER A 25 4.78 -16.22 -5.67
C SER A 25 6.10 -15.51 -5.43
N LEU A 26 6.41 -14.51 -6.25
CA LEU A 26 7.63 -13.72 -6.11
C LEU A 26 7.53 -12.67 -4.98
N ARG A 27 6.34 -12.10 -4.79
CA ARG A 27 6.09 -11.04 -3.80
C ARG A 27 4.63 -11.08 -3.38
N ILE A 28 4.37 -10.89 -2.08
CA ILE A 28 3.02 -10.83 -1.51
C ILE A 28 2.91 -9.53 -0.72
N ILE A 29 1.90 -8.74 -1.04
CA ILE A 29 1.69 -7.42 -0.42
C ILE A 29 0.32 -7.42 0.26
N PRO A 30 0.22 -7.11 1.56
CA PRO A 30 -1.05 -7.06 2.27
C PRO A 30 -1.83 -5.80 1.91
N ILE A 31 -2.81 -5.93 1.00
CA ILE A 31 -3.75 -4.84 0.73
C ILE A 31 -4.70 -4.66 1.92
N GLN A 32 -4.59 -3.54 2.62
CA GLN A 32 -5.36 -3.25 3.83
C GLN A 32 -6.72 -2.61 3.51
N LYS A 33 -6.82 -1.87 2.40
CA LYS A 33 -8.06 -1.23 1.97
C LYS A 33 -8.24 -1.37 0.47
N VAL A 34 -9.49 -1.57 0.05
CA VAL A 34 -9.90 -1.55 -1.36
C VAL A 34 -10.95 -0.48 -1.54
N THR A 35 -10.81 0.36 -2.56
CA THR A 35 -11.71 1.46 -2.91
C THR A 35 -12.02 1.45 -4.40
N GLU A 36 -12.98 2.26 -4.84
CA GLU A 36 -13.11 2.60 -6.26
C GLU A 36 -11.89 3.41 -6.72
N THR A 37 -11.56 3.31 -8.01
CA THR A 37 -10.53 4.14 -8.67
C THR A 37 -11.06 5.55 -8.92
N LYS A 38 -11.27 6.29 -7.83
CA LYS A 38 -11.60 7.72 -7.82
C LYS A 38 -10.68 8.41 -6.82
N ILE A 39 -10.25 9.62 -7.15
CA ILE A 39 -9.27 10.34 -6.33
C ILE A 39 -9.81 10.56 -4.91
N GLU A 40 -11.08 10.93 -4.79
CA GLU A 40 -11.77 11.14 -3.51
C GLU A 40 -11.82 9.85 -2.68
N SER A 41 -12.22 8.74 -3.31
CA SER A 41 -12.34 7.44 -2.63
C SER A 41 -10.99 6.92 -2.12
N ILE A 42 -9.93 7.12 -2.89
CA ILE A 42 -8.57 6.75 -2.50
C ILE A 42 -8.09 7.65 -1.36
N ASP A 43 -8.32 8.95 -1.48
CA ASP A 43 -7.93 9.95 -0.48
C ASP A 43 -8.63 9.71 0.87
N ASP A 44 -9.91 9.32 0.86
CA ASP A 44 -10.63 8.92 2.07
C ASP A 44 -10.08 7.61 2.63
N GLY A 45 -9.87 6.61 1.77
CA GLY A 45 -9.36 5.29 2.14
C GLY A 45 -8.00 5.31 2.83
N ILE A 46 -7.17 6.31 2.54
CA ILE A 46 -5.83 6.44 3.12
C ILE A 46 -5.83 7.04 4.52
N THR A 47 -6.86 7.83 4.87
CA THR A 47 -6.87 8.67 6.08
C THR A 47 -6.73 7.86 7.37
N ASP A 48 -7.23 6.62 7.40
CA ASP A 48 -7.05 5.72 8.54
C ASP A 48 -5.71 4.98 8.52
N LEU A 49 -5.19 4.67 7.33
CA LEU A 49 -3.95 3.91 7.19
C LEU A 49 -2.72 4.76 7.49
N ILE A 50 -2.72 6.06 7.18
CA ILE A 50 -1.56 6.94 7.44
C ILE A 50 -1.19 7.03 8.93
N LYS A 51 -2.12 6.70 9.84
CA LYS A 51 -1.88 6.62 11.29
C LYS A 51 -0.89 5.49 11.66
N LEU A 52 -0.65 4.55 10.75
CA LEU A 52 0.34 3.47 10.91
C LEU A 52 1.78 3.94 10.67
N ILE A 53 1.97 5.16 10.17
CA ILE A 53 3.28 5.79 10.02
C ILE A 53 3.56 6.55 11.32
N SER A 54 4.57 6.11 12.08
CA SER A 54 5.02 6.77 13.30
C SER A 54 5.62 8.14 12.97
N GLY A 55 5.55 9.12 13.89
CA GLY A 55 5.93 10.51 13.63
C GLY A 55 7.40 10.73 13.22
N GLU A 56 8.30 9.80 13.56
CA GLU A 56 9.73 9.86 13.23
C GLU A 56 10.08 9.10 11.93
N GLU A 57 9.18 8.24 11.44
CA GLU A 57 9.42 7.43 10.24
C GLU A 57 9.44 8.32 8.98
N SER A 58 10.29 7.98 8.02
CA SER A 58 10.24 8.53 6.68
C SER A 58 9.34 7.70 5.78
N TYR A 59 8.80 8.31 4.72
CA TYR A 59 7.91 7.60 3.80
C TYR A 59 8.16 7.88 2.33
N ARG A 60 7.67 6.95 1.50
CA ARG A 60 7.56 7.11 0.04
C ARG A 60 6.16 6.73 -0.41
N ILE A 61 5.60 7.47 -1.36
CA ILE A 61 4.37 7.09 -2.07
C ILE A 61 4.76 6.33 -3.33
N SER A 62 4.17 5.17 -3.56
CA SER A 62 4.38 4.36 -4.76
C SER A 62 3.03 4.06 -5.38
N ILE A 63 2.85 4.43 -6.65
CA ILE A 63 1.61 4.21 -7.39
C ILE A 63 1.90 3.28 -8.56
N GLU A 64 1.27 2.12 -8.57
CA GLU A 64 1.32 1.16 -9.67
C GLU A 64 -0.03 1.17 -10.38
N LYS A 65 -0.03 1.43 -11.70
CA LYS A 65 -1.26 1.55 -12.50
C LYS A 65 -1.32 0.46 -13.56
N ARG A 66 -2.40 -0.30 -13.57
CA ARG A 66 -2.74 -1.26 -14.65
C ARG A 66 -4.03 -0.80 -15.33
N ASN A 67 -3.91 -0.33 -16.57
CA ASN A 67 -5.01 0.18 -17.40
C ASN A 67 -5.87 1.26 -16.70
N SER A 68 -5.26 2.38 -16.28
CA SER A 68 -5.98 3.50 -15.67
C SER A 68 -5.34 4.86 -15.99
N ASP A 69 -6.19 5.85 -16.27
CA ASP A 69 -5.80 7.23 -16.59
C ASP A 69 -5.72 8.15 -15.36
N ILE A 70 -5.85 7.60 -14.14
CA ILE A 70 -5.80 8.41 -12.92
C ILE A 70 -4.45 9.14 -12.79
N SER A 71 -4.54 10.43 -12.43
CA SER A 71 -3.38 11.30 -12.30
C SER A 71 -2.56 10.91 -11.07
N SER A 72 -1.38 10.33 -11.31
CA SER A 72 -0.44 9.98 -10.23
C SER A 72 0.05 11.22 -9.49
N GLN A 73 0.28 12.32 -10.21
CA GLN A 73 0.76 13.57 -9.61
C GLN A 73 -0.29 14.18 -8.68
N GLU A 74 -1.57 14.16 -9.07
CA GLU A 74 -2.65 14.65 -8.21
C GLU A 74 -2.79 13.78 -6.95
N LEU A 75 -2.77 12.46 -7.10
CA LEU A 75 -2.82 11.52 -5.97
C LEU A 75 -1.66 11.74 -5.00
N ILE A 76 -0.42 11.80 -5.50
CA ILE A 76 0.78 12.08 -4.68
C ILE A 76 0.60 13.39 -3.92
N SER A 77 0.15 14.44 -4.61
CA SER A 77 -0.02 15.77 -4.01
C SER A 77 -1.07 15.79 -2.89
N ARG A 78 -2.18 15.05 -3.03
CA ARG A 78 -3.22 14.96 -2.00
C ARG A 78 -2.76 14.16 -0.80
N ILE A 79 -2.16 13.00 -1.04
CA ILE A 79 -1.69 12.11 0.02
C ILE A 79 -0.55 12.77 0.81
N ALA A 80 0.43 13.37 0.13
CA ALA A 80 1.57 14.00 0.78
C ALA A 80 1.16 15.16 1.70
N LYS A 81 0.07 15.88 1.38
CA LYS A 81 -0.47 16.93 2.27
C LYS A 81 -1.02 16.40 3.59
N LYS A 82 -1.38 15.11 3.67
CA LYS A 82 -1.92 14.48 4.89
C LYS A 82 -0.82 13.92 5.80
N ILE A 83 0.39 13.73 5.30
CA ILE A 83 1.49 13.08 6.02
C ILE A 83 2.57 14.13 6.34
N LYS A 84 2.78 14.42 7.62
CA LYS A 84 3.76 15.43 8.09
C LYS A 84 5.20 14.94 8.09
N ASN A 85 5.40 13.63 7.97
CA ASN A 85 6.69 12.96 8.03
C ASN A 85 7.65 13.38 6.92
N LYS A 86 8.94 13.07 7.10
CA LYS A 86 9.96 13.32 6.08
C LYS A 86 9.76 12.37 4.88
N VAL A 87 9.87 12.90 3.67
CA VAL A 87 9.88 12.09 2.45
C VAL A 87 11.28 11.52 2.21
N SER A 88 11.38 10.24 1.90
CA SER A 88 12.61 9.56 1.47
C SER A 88 12.31 8.67 0.26
N LEU A 89 12.85 9.02 -0.91
CA LEU A 89 12.55 8.29 -2.16
C LEU A 89 13.40 7.03 -2.34
N GLU A 90 14.61 7.04 -1.79
CA GLU A 90 15.58 5.94 -1.90
C GLU A 90 15.45 4.95 -0.74
N PHE A 91 15.38 5.44 0.50
CA PHE A 91 15.37 4.62 1.71
C PHE A 91 14.23 5.05 2.65
N PRO A 92 12.97 4.73 2.33
CA PRO A 92 11.84 5.01 3.21
C PRO A 92 11.70 3.96 4.31
N ASP A 93 11.26 4.39 5.50
CA ASP A 93 10.85 3.46 6.56
C ASP A 93 9.48 2.82 6.25
N LYS A 94 8.59 3.58 5.59
CA LYS A 94 7.25 3.14 5.16
C LYS A 94 6.98 3.42 3.69
N VAL A 95 6.28 2.50 3.03
CA VAL A 95 5.85 2.67 1.64
C VAL A 95 4.33 2.73 1.60
N VAL A 96 3.79 3.89 1.24
CA VAL A 96 2.38 4.06 0.92
C VAL A 96 2.15 3.58 -0.50
N LEU A 97 1.71 2.34 -0.66
CA LEU A 97 1.47 1.71 -1.94
C LEU A 97 0.00 1.88 -2.38
N ILE A 98 -0.17 2.36 -3.60
CA ILE A 98 -1.46 2.44 -4.29
C ILE A 98 -1.38 1.57 -5.55
N GLU A 99 -2.09 0.45 -5.54
CA GLU A 99 -2.23 -0.43 -6.70
C GLU A 99 -3.58 -0.18 -7.37
N VAL A 100 -3.54 0.37 -8.58
CA VAL A 100 -4.74 0.62 -9.39
C VAL A 100 -4.91 -0.52 -10.39
N LEU A 101 -6.06 -1.20 -10.31
CA LEU A 101 -6.46 -2.28 -11.20
C LEU A 101 -7.84 -1.98 -11.78
N GLY A 102 -7.87 -1.37 -12.97
CA GLY A 102 -9.10 -0.94 -13.61
C GLY A 102 -9.91 0.01 -12.71
N ASN A 103 -11.13 -0.39 -12.36
CA ASN A 103 -12.05 0.41 -11.53
C ASN A 103 -11.87 0.22 -10.01
N LYS A 104 -10.92 -0.62 -9.57
CA LYS A 104 -10.60 -0.81 -8.16
C LYS A 104 -9.17 -0.38 -7.84
N THR A 105 -8.99 0.13 -6.64
CA THR A 105 -7.68 0.52 -6.12
C THR A 105 -7.44 -0.14 -4.76
N GLY A 106 -6.29 -0.79 -4.61
CA GLY A 106 -5.78 -1.32 -3.35
C GLY A 106 -4.81 -0.33 -2.70
N ILE A 107 -4.91 -0.20 -1.38
CA ILE A 107 -4.03 0.65 -0.56
C ILE A 107 -3.35 -0.22 0.50
N ALA A 108 -2.03 -0.06 0.62
CA ALA A 108 -1.20 -0.71 1.64
C ALA A 108 -0.15 0.26 2.20
N ILE A 109 0.19 0.11 3.48
CA ILE A 109 1.24 0.84 4.22
C ILE A 109 2.06 -0.13 5.05
#